data_AF-A0A7Y7EDF9-F1
#
_entry.id   AF-A0A7Y7EDF9-F1
#
_cell.length_a   1.000
_cell.length_b   1.000
_cell.length_c   1.000
_cell.angle_alpha   90.00
_cell.angle_beta   90.00
_cell.angle_gamma   90.00
#
_symmetry.space_group_name_H-M   'P 1'
#
loop_
_entity.id
_entity.type
_entity.pdbx_description
1 polymer ?
#
loop_
_entity_poly.entity_id
_entity_poly.type
_entity_poly.pdbx_seq_one_letter_code
_entity_poly.pdbx_strand_id
1 'polypeptide(L)'
;MRFKLFSFVLILLITLGCRQEKTPELDRDIINLKLANYTRNFFVFERMRAYDKDTLETRMKQTLRLKDRVKDCSSPIVNLCILIDWKYSQSQIIVEPNAYIKSPKEFEILWRDMNGVRGLIFFEEGDRKKHLEFAAQVLDQLDRGCEFYLKQDSEYIPILADTISRKAFHITMLDYYGLLKSL
;
A
#
# COMPACT_ATOMS: atom_id res chain seq x y z
N MET A 1 6.97 46.28 31.16
CA MET A 1 7.41 45.73 29.85
C MET A 1 8.03 44.33 30.01
N ARG A 2 7.35 43.39 30.70
CA ARG A 2 7.87 42.03 30.98
C ARG A 2 6.93 40.88 30.53
N PHE A 3 5.72 41.20 30.09
CA PHE A 3 4.71 40.20 29.67
C PHE A 3 4.78 39.79 28.19
N LYS A 4 5.49 40.54 27.34
CA LYS A 4 5.60 40.22 25.90
C LYS A 4 6.68 39.17 25.58
N LEU A 5 7.64 38.95 26.49
CA LEU A 5 8.73 37.98 26.26
C LEU A 5 8.25 36.53 26.45
N PHE A 6 7.33 36.28 27.38
CA PHE A 6 6.80 34.95 27.66
C PHE A 6 5.91 34.40 26.53
N SER A 7 5.18 35.28 25.85
CA SER A 7 4.30 34.86 24.73
C SER A 7 5.10 34.40 23.50
N PHE A 8 6.34 34.87 23.33
CA PHE A 8 7.18 34.50 22.19
C PHE A 8 7.87 33.13 22.39
N VAL A 9 8.13 32.75 23.65
CA VAL A 9 8.73 31.46 23.99
C VAL A 9 7.73 30.31 23.86
N LEU A 10 6.44 30.55 24.11
CA LEU A 10 5.39 29.53 24.00
C LEU A 10 5.04 29.18 22.54
N ILE A 11 5.16 30.14 21.61
CA ILE A 11 4.88 29.93 20.18
C ILE A 11 6.04 29.19 19.49
N LEU A 12 7.27 29.32 20.00
CA LEU A 12 8.45 28.62 19.47
C LEU A 12 8.47 27.12 19.79
N LEU A 13 7.72 26.66 20.79
CA LEU A 13 7.67 25.25 21.21
C LEU A 13 6.74 24.39 20.35
N ILE A 14 5.85 24.97 19.54
CA ILE A 14 4.85 24.22 18.76
C ILE A 14 5.37 23.84 17.36
N THR A 15 6.46 24.45 16.88
CA THR A 15 6.96 24.20 15.51
C THR A 15 8.00 23.08 15.39
N LEU A 16 8.41 22.45 16.50
CA LEU A 16 9.46 21.42 16.52
C LEU A 16 8.95 19.98 16.33
N GLY A 17 7.65 19.76 16.09
CA GLY A 17 7.02 18.43 16.09
C GLY A 17 6.88 17.71 14.75
N CYS A 18 7.29 18.27 13.61
CA CYS A 18 7.28 17.53 12.33
C CYS A 18 8.55 16.67 12.21
N ARG A 19 8.62 15.58 12.98
CA ARG A 19 9.64 14.54 12.77
C ARG A 19 9.20 13.69 11.59
N GLN A 20 9.59 14.10 10.39
CA GLN A 20 9.37 13.33 9.17
C GLN A 20 10.35 12.16 9.20
N GLU A 21 9.91 11.01 9.69
CA GLU A 21 10.71 9.79 9.61
C GLU A 21 10.87 9.40 8.15
N LYS A 22 12.12 9.19 7.73
CA LYS A 22 12.44 8.67 6.41
C LYS A 22 11.89 7.25 6.34
N THR A 23 11.06 6.99 5.33
CA THR A 23 10.48 5.67 5.10
C THR A 23 11.60 4.64 4.94
N PRO A 24 11.50 3.45 5.57
CA PRO A 24 12.53 2.41 5.46
C PRO A 24 12.83 2.09 4.00
N GLU A 25 14.13 1.95 3.69
CA GLU A 25 14.59 1.61 2.35
C GLU A 25 14.16 0.18 2.03
N LEU A 26 13.23 0.03 1.09
CA LEU A 26 12.76 -1.27 0.61
C LEU A 26 13.94 -2.06 0.04
N ASP A 27 14.01 -3.36 0.36
CA ASP A 27 14.92 -4.29 -0.30
C ASP A 27 14.60 -4.34 -1.80
N ARG A 28 15.40 -3.60 -2.58
CA ARG A 28 15.20 -3.38 -4.01
C ARG A 28 15.35 -4.66 -4.81
N ASP A 29 15.92 -5.70 -4.21
CA ASP A 29 16.15 -6.99 -4.87
C ASP A 29 14.85 -7.77 -5.09
N ILE A 30 13.80 -7.50 -4.30
CA ILE A 30 12.48 -8.14 -4.42
C ILE A 30 11.90 -7.98 -5.84
N ILE A 31 12.18 -6.85 -6.49
CA ILE A 31 11.71 -6.55 -7.84
C ILE A 31 12.28 -7.55 -8.85
N ASN A 32 13.51 -8.01 -8.67
CA ASN A 32 14.17 -8.92 -9.61
C ASN A 32 13.96 -10.39 -9.30
N LEU A 33 13.24 -10.72 -8.20
CA LEU A 33 12.95 -12.09 -7.83
C LEU A 33 12.03 -12.76 -8.86
N LYS A 34 12.41 -13.99 -9.23
CA LYS A 34 11.57 -14.89 -10.01
C LYS A 34 10.66 -15.68 -9.07
N LEU A 35 9.55 -16.17 -9.61
CA LEU A 35 8.70 -17.13 -8.89
C LEU A 35 9.51 -18.38 -8.52
N ALA A 36 9.53 -18.74 -7.24
CA ALA A 36 10.14 -19.98 -6.79
C ALA A 36 9.21 -21.18 -7.08
N ASN A 37 9.74 -22.27 -7.64
CA ASN A 37 8.92 -23.40 -8.12
C ASN A 37 8.06 -24.06 -7.02
N TYR A 38 8.59 -24.19 -5.80
CA TYR A 38 7.85 -24.78 -4.68
C TYR A 38 6.70 -23.87 -4.20
N THR A 39 6.98 -22.57 -4.04
CA THR A 39 5.97 -21.60 -3.58
C THR A 39 4.91 -21.32 -4.61
N ARG A 40 5.25 -21.43 -5.90
CA ARG A 40 4.29 -21.41 -7.01
C ARG A 40 3.22 -22.47 -6.84
N ASN A 41 3.60 -23.73 -6.57
CA ASN A 41 2.63 -24.81 -6.44
C ASN A 41 1.73 -24.60 -5.21
N PHE A 42 2.33 -24.27 -4.06
CA PHE A 42 1.56 -23.94 -2.86
C PHE A 42 0.55 -22.80 -3.12
N PHE A 43 1.02 -21.69 -3.70
CA PHE A 43 0.15 -20.57 -4.03
C PHE A 43 -0.98 -20.99 -4.98
N VAL A 44 -0.67 -21.73 -6.03
CA VAL A 44 -1.64 -22.17 -7.04
C VAL A 44 -2.73 -23.06 -6.43
N PHE A 45 -2.36 -24.01 -5.58
CA PHE A 45 -3.29 -24.98 -5.02
C PHE A 45 -4.06 -24.46 -3.80
N GLU A 46 -3.39 -23.70 -2.93
CA GLU A 46 -3.92 -23.28 -1.63
C GLU A 46 -4.47 -21.84 -1.63
N ARG A 47 -3.73 -20.89 -2.20
CA ARG A 47 -4.03 -19.46 -2.06
C ARG A 47 -4.89 -18.91 -3.19
N MET A 48 -4.62 -19.33 -4.42
CA MET A 48 -5.23 -18.78 -5.64
C MET A 48 -6.76 -18.95 -5.71
N ARG A 49 -7.36 -19.85 -4.91
CA ARG A 49 -8.83 -20.04 -4.82
C ARG A 49 -9.54 -18.83 -4.20
N ALA A 50 -8.85 -18.06 -3.37
CA ALA A 50 -9.34 -16.84 -2.74
C ALA A 50 -9.37 -15.62 -3.69
N TYR A 51 -8.94 -15.78 -4.94
CA TYR A 51 -8.81 -14.69 -5.91
C TYR A 51 -9.81 -14.82 -7.07
N ASP A 52 -10.37 -13.68 -7.46
CA ASP A 52 -10.95 -13.45 -8.78
C ASP A 52 -9.81 -13.45 -9.81
N LYS A 53 -10.00 -14.11 -10.96
CA LYS A 53 -8.97 -14.28 -11.99
C LYS A 53 -9.44 -13.64 -13.29
N ASP A 54 -8.75 -12.60 -13.71
CA ASP A 54 -8.89 -12.07 -15.07
C ASP A 54 -7.72 -12.59 -15.90
N THR A 55 -8.05 -13.39 -16.93
CA THR A 55 -7.06 -13.91 -17.86
C THR A 55 -7.00 -12.96 -19.05
N LEU A 56 -5.86 -12.32 -19.27
CA LEU A 56 -5.65 -11.51 -20.48
C LEU A 56 -5.47 -12.41 -21.71
N GLU A 57 -5.61 -11.83 -22.91
CA GLU A 57 -5.70 -12.46 -24.24
C GLU A 57 -4.69 -13.59 -24.56
N THR A 58 -3.59 -13.69 -23.81
CA THR A 58 -2.72 -14.86 -23.78
C THR A 58 -2.82 -15.52 -22.41
N ARG A 59 -3.27 -16.77 -22.33
CA ARG A 59 -3.47 -17.58 -21.09
C ARG A 59 -2.28 -17.62 -20.11
N MET A 60 -1.13 -17.05 -20.48
CA MET A 60 0.11 -16.97 -19.72
C MET A 60 0.18 -15.75 -18.79
N LYS A 61 -0.70 -14.75 -18.92
CA LYS A 61 -0.79 -13.61 -18.00
C LYS A 61 -2.11 -13.65 -17.23
N GLN A 62 -2.02 -13.50 -15.91
CA GLN A 62 -3.18 -13.53 -15.02
C GLN A 62 -3.13 -12.38 -14.03
N THR A 63 -4.26 -11.68 -13.91
CA THR A 63 -4.48 -10.71 -12.85
C THR A 63 -5.32 -11.35 -11.76
N LEU A 64 -4.81 -11.33 -10.53
CA LEU A 64 -5.45 -11.92 -9.36
C LEU A 64 -5.89 -10.80 -8.42
N ARG A 65 -7.18 -10.73 -8.13
CA ARG A 65 -7.75 -9.79 -7.16
C ARG A 65 -8.42 -10.55 -6.03
N LEU A 66 -8.09 -10.25 -4.78
CA LEU A 66 -8.68 -10.96 -3.64
C LEU A 66 -10.21 -10.82 -3.66
N LYS A 67 -10.95 -11.91 -3.49
CA LYS A 67 -12.42 -11.93 -3.57
C LYS A 67 -13.06 -11.06 -2.50
N ASP A 68 -12.52 -11.15 -1.28
CA ASP A 68 -13.02 -10.48 -0.09
C ASP A 68 -12.64 -8.99 -0.01
N ARG A 69 -12.00 -8.44 -1.05
CA ARG A 69 -11.66 -7.01 -1.10
C ARG A 69 -12.93 -6.16 -1.15
N VAL A 70 -12.84 -4.95 -0.61
CA VAL A 70 -13.93 -3.97 -0.73
C VAL A 70 -14.00 -3.46 -2.17
N LYS A 71 -15.20 -3.51 -2.76
CA LYS A 71 -15.48 -3.11 -4.16
C LYS A 71 -16.36 -1.87 -4.27
N ASP A 72 -16.63 -1.22 -3.13
CA ASP A 72 -17.47 -0.04 -3.06
C ASP A 72 -16.80 1.17 -3.75
N CYS A 73 -17.63 2.15 -4.11
CA CYS A 73 -17.22 3.42 -4.72
C CYS A 73 -17.64 4.64 -3.88
N SER A 74 -18.31 4.45 -2.74
CA SER A 74 -18.78 5.57 -1.90
C SER A 74 -17.71 6.17 -1.00
N SER A 75 -16.60 5.46 -0.79
CA SER A 75 -15.44 5.89 0.01
C SER A 75 -14.13 5.64 -0.75
N PRO A 76 -13.01 6.31 -0.39
CA PRO A 76 -11.73 6.03 -1.02
C PRO A 76 -11.25 4.63 -0.65
N ILE A 77 -10.87 3.84 -1.65
CA ILE A 77 -10.33 2.48 -1.48
C ILE A 77 -9.09 2.36 -2.34
N VAL A 78 -8.04 1.77 -1.76
CA VAL A 78 -6.85 1.34 -2.48
C VAL A 78 -6.74 -0.16 -2.35
N ASN A 79 -7.07 -0.87 -3.42
CA ASN A 79 -6.91 -2.30 -3.52
C ASN A 79 -5.55 -2.64 -4.12
N LEU A 80 -5.19 -3.92 -4.01
CA LEU A 80 -4.03 -4.48 -4.67
C LEU A 80 -4.46 -5.62 -5.59
N CYS A 81 -3.74 -5.80 -6.69
CA CYS A 81 -3.82 -7.01 -7.50
C CYS A 81 -2.43 -7.58 -7.78
N ILE A 82 -2.37 -8.90 -7.91
CA ILE A 82 -1.14 -9.61 -8.28
C ILE A 82 -1.24 -9.92 -9.76
N LEU A 83 -0.38 -9.32 -10.56
CA LEU A 83 -0.18 -9.74 -11.95
C LEU A 83 0.91 -10.81 -11.99
N ILE A 84 0.61 -11.92 -12.64
CA ILE A 84 1.55 -13.03 -12.84
C ILE A 84 1.77 -13.22 -14.35
N ASP A 85 3.04 -13.27 -14.75
CA ASP A 85 3.47 -13.72 -16.07
C ASP A 85 4.12 -15.11 -15.94
N TRP A 86 3.37 -16.14 -16.29
CA TRP A 86 3.82 -17.52 -16.22
C TRP A 86 4.92 -17.84 -17.23
N LYS A 87 4.99 -17.11 -18.35
CA LYS A 87 6.00 -17.32 -19.39
C LYS A 87 7.38 -16.90 -18.89
N TYR A 88 7.45 -15.76 -18.19
CA TYR A 88 8.72 -15.23 -17.67
C TYR A 88 8.97 -15.57 -16.19
N SER A 89 8.04 -16.28 -15.54
CA SER A 89 8.09 -16.56 -14.10
C SER A 89 8.28 -15.29 -13.27
N GLN A 90 7.51 -14.26 -13.65
CA GLN A 90 7.54 -12.95 -13.02
C GLN A 90 6.19 -12.66 -12.39
N SER A 91 6.22 -11.87 -11.32
CA SER A 91 5.03 -11.29 -10.74
C SER A 91 5.27 -9.83 -10.38
N GLN A 92 4.19 -9.09 -10.29
CA GLN A 92 4.17 -7.73 -9.80
C GLN A 92 2.92 -7.47 -9.00
N ILE A 93 3.07 -6.71 -7.92
CA ILE A 93 1.95 -6.11 -7.22
C ILE A 93 1.58 -4.82 -7.95
N ILE A 94 0.27 -4.61 -8.12
CA ILE A 94 -0.29 -3.40 -8.73
C ILE A 94 -1.26 -2.77 -7.74
N VAL A 95 -1.18 -1.45 -7.66
CA VAL A 95 -2.04 -0.61 -6.83
C VAL A 95 -3.24 -0.22 -7.67
N GLU A 96 -4.44 -0.52 -7.19
CA GLU A 96 -5.70 -0.28 -7.88
C GLU A 96 -6.60 0.62 -7.01
N PRO A 97 -6.42 1.95 -7.07
CA PRO A 97 -7.34 2.89 -6.43
C PRO A 97 -8.71 2.82 -7.11
N ASN A 98 -9.78 3.01 -6.34
CA ASN A 98 -11.13 3.10 -6.89
C ASN A 98 -11.42 4.50 -7.47
N ALA A 99 -12.56 4.62 -8.14
CA ALA A 99 -12.98 5.85 -8.82
C ALA A 99 -13.27 7.05 -7.89
N TYR A 100 -13.30 6.84 -6.57
CA TYR A 100 -13.45 7.93 -5.59
C TYR A 100 -12.21 8.85 -5.59
N ILE A 101 -11.02 8.27 -5.80
CA ILE A 101 -9.77 9.01 -5.81
C ILE A 101 -9.67 9.80 -7.12
N LYS A 102 -9.74 11.14 -7.02
CA LYS A 102 -9.80 12.05 -8.19
C LYS A 102 -8.60 11.92 -9.11
N SER A 103 -7.43 11.70 -8.53
CA SER A 103 -6.16 11.51 -9.23
C SER A 103 -5.66 10.09 -9.00
N PRO A 104 -6.25 9.06 -9.64
CA PRO A 104 -5.90 7.66 -9.37
C PRO A 104 -4.45 7.33 -9.79
N LYS A 105 -3.85 8.17 -10.64
CA LYS A 105 -2.47 8.02 -11.08
C LYS A 105 -1.45 8.69 -10.17
N GLU A 106 -1.89 9.57 -9.28
CA GLU A 106 -0.99 10.33 -8.42
C GLU A 106 -1.76 10.79 -7.19
N PHE A 107 -1.43 10.25 -6.01
CA PHE A 107 -2.11 10.62 -4.77
C PHE A 107 -1.22 10.45 -3.55
N GLU A 108 -1.61 11.10 -2.46
CA GLU A 108 -0.88 11.06 -1.18
C GLU A 108 -1.75 10.43 -0.10
N ILE A 109 -1.16 9.52 0.66
CA ILE A 109 -1.74 9.00 1.91
C ILE A 109 -0.93 9.53 3.08
N LEU A 110 -1.60 10.20 4.00
CA LEU A 110 -1.09 10.49 5.33
C LEU A 110 -1.29 9.26 6.22
N TRP A 111 -0.24 8.83 6.92
CA TRP A 111 -0.38 7.89 8.03
C TRP A 111 -0.14 8.59 9.37
N ARG A 112 -0.75 8.08 10.44
CA ARG A 112 -0.57 8.55 11.80
C ARG A 112 -0.49 7.36 12.77
N ASP A 113 0.50 7.36 13.64
CA ASP A 113 0.63 6.37 14.72
C ASP A 113 -0.10 6.82 16.00
N MET A 114 -0.15 5.94 17.01
CA MET A 114 -0.79 6.24 18.29
C MET A 114 -0.07 7.34 19.10
N ASN A 115 1.21 7.61 18.81
CA ASN A 115 2.01 8.63 19.49
C ASN A 115 1.89 10.01 18.82
N GLY A 116 1.10 10.13 17.75
CA GLY A 116 0.93 11.36 16.97
C GLY A 116 2.05 11.61 15.95
N VAL A 117 2.98 10.68 15.76
CA VAL A 117 3.93 10.68 14.65
C VAL A 117 3.15 10.47 13.36
N ARG A 118 3.56 11.18 12.31
CA ARG A 118 2.88 11.14 11.02
C ARG A 118 3.87 11.25 9.87
N GLY A 119 3.49 10.70 8.74
CA GLY A 119 4.24 10.79 7.50
C GLY A 119 3.34 10.72 6.28
N LEU A 120 3.93 10.97 5.12
CA LEU A 120 3.25 10.89 3.83
C LEU A 120 3.83 9.72 3.05
N ILE A 121 2.95 8.98 2.39
CA ILE A 121 3.28 7.99 1.37
C ILE A 121 2.71 8.51 0.07
N PHE A 122 3.58 8.72 -0.91
CA PHE A 122 3.21 9.20 -2.22
C PHE A 122 3.08 8.03 -3.19
N PHE A 123 1.98 8.00 -3.93
CA PHE A 123 1.79 7.11 -5.06
C PHE A 123 1.90 7.91 -6.35
N GLU A 124 2.65 7.37 -7.30
CA GLU A 124 2.64 7.79 -8.69
C GLU A 124 2.60 6.52 -9.55
N GLU A 125 1.61 6.43 -10.44
CA GLU A 125 1.50 5.34 -11.40
C GLU A 125 2.76 5.32 -12.27
N GLY A 126 3.28 4.13 -12.50
CA GLY A 126 4.48 3.98 -13.30
C GLY A 126 4.92 2.54 -13.36
N ASP A 127 6.21 2.32 -13.17
CA ASP A 127 6.77 0.98 -13.25
C ASP A 127 6.38 0.12 -12.03
N ARG A 128 6.69 -1.17 -12.14
CA ARG A 128 6.54 -2.16 -11.06
C ARG A 128 7.17 -1.72 -9.74
N LYS A 129 8.25 -0.93 -9.79
CA LYS A 129 8.97 -0.46 -8.61
C LYS A 129 8.09 0.51 -7.83
N LYS A 130 7.49 1.51 -8.49
CA LYS A 130 6.61 2.48 -7.82
C LYS A 130 5.42 1.82 -7.12
N HIS A 131 4.78 0.85 -7.77
CA HIS A 131 3.69 0.09 -7.16
C HIS A 131 4.13 -0.70 -5.92
N LEU A 132 5.27 -1.39 -6.00
CA LEU A 132 5.80 -2.16 -4.87
C LEU A 132 6.24 -1.25 -3.72
N GLU A 133 6.94 -0.16 -4.01
CA GLU A 133 7.39 0.80 -3.00
C GLU A 133 6.21 1.38 -2.24
N PHE A 134 5.18 1.85 -2.95
CA PHE A 134 3.96 2.33 -2.30
C PHE A 134 3.31 1.25 -1.43
N ALA A 135 3.10 0.06 -1.99
CA ALA A 135 2.38 -1.00 -1.27
C ALA A 135 3.15 -1.50 -0.03
N ALA A 136 4.48 -1.57 -0.12
CA ALA A 136 5.34 -1.94 1.00
C ALA A 136 5.35 -0.87 2.10
N GLN A 137 5.39 0.42 1.75
CA GLN A 137 5.31 1.51 2.72
C GLN A 137 3.95 1.48 3.45
N VAL A 138 2.86 1.26 2.73
CA VAL A 138 1.54 1.12 3.36
C VAL A 138 1.50 -0.09 4.29
N LEU A 139 2.05 -1.24 3.87
CA LEU A 139 2.10 -2.45 4.71
C LEU A 139 2.87 -2.22 6.01
N ASP A 140 4.08 -1.63 5.96
CA ASP A 140 4.89 -1.35 7.15
C ASP A 140 4.11 -0.48 8.16
N GLN A 141 3.40 0.53 7.70
CA GLN A 141 2.58 1.38 8.57
C GLN A 141 1.31 0.67 9.03
N LEU A 142 0.74 -0.21 8.20
CA LEU A 142 -0.45 -1.01 8.53
C LEU A 142 -0.16 -1.97 9.67
N ASP A 143 1.01 -2.62 9.64
CA ASP A 143 1.50 -3.56 10.65
C ASP A 143 1.83 -2.87 11.98
N ARG A 144 2.23 -1.59 11.93
CA ARG A 144 2.38 -0.73 13.12
C ARG A 144 1.06 -0.25 13.72
N GLY A 145 -0.07 -0.60 13.10
CA GLY A 145 -1.39 -0.19 13.57
C GLY A 145 -1.74 1.26 13.25
N CYS A 146 -1.05 1.91 12.29
CA CYS A 146 -1.32 3.29 11.93
C CYS A 146 -2.73 3.47 11.33
N GLU A 147 -3.25 4.69 11.45
CA GLU A 147 -4.43 5.19 10.75
C GLU A 147 -4.00 5.85 9.44
N PHE A 148 -4.85 5.78 8.41
CA PHE A 148 -4.54 6.31 7.08
C PHE A 148 -5.61 7.29 6.62
N TYR A 149 -5.16 8.33 5.92
CA TYR A 149 -6.02 9.35 5.34
C TYR A 149 -5.54 9.69 3.93
N LEU A 150 -6.44 9.59 2.95
CA LEU A 150 -6.22 10.13 1.62
C LEU A 150 -6.24 11.66 1.70
N LYS A 151 -5.17 12.29 1.23
CA LYS A 151 -5.14 13.73 1.04
C LYS A 151 -5.72 14.04 -0.34
N GLN A 152 -6.86 14.73 -0.36
CA GLN A 152 -7.51 15.15 -1.59
C GLN A 152 -8.00 16.57 -1.41
N ASP A 153 -7.59 17.47 -2.30
CA ASP A 153 -7.79 18.92 -2.16
C ASP A 153 -7.24 19.44 -0.81
N SER A 154 -8.11 19.97 0.05
CA SER A 154 -7.80 20.44 1.40
C SER A 154 -8.29 19.50 2.51
N GLU A 155 -8.73 18.30 2.15
CA GLU A 155 -9.35 17.33 3.06
C GLU A 155 -8.48 16.09 3.27
N TYR A 156 -8.63 15.51 4.47
CA TYR A 156 -8.04 14.23 4.86
C TYR A 156 -9.17 13.23 5.07
N ILE A 157 -9.36 12.34 4.10
CA ILE A 157 -10.48 11.41 4.05
C ILE A 157 -9.99 10.05 4.53
N PRO A 158 -10.61 9.42 5.55
CA PRO A 158 -10.17 8.11 6.03
C PRO A 158 -10.12 7.07 4.91
N ILE A 159 -9.02 6.33 4.83
CA ILE A 159 -8.80 5.24 3.88
C ILE A 159 -8.22 4.03 4.63
N LEU A 160 -8.47 2.80 4.17
CA LEU A 160 -8.08 1.59 4.91
C LEU A 160 -8.56 1.63 6.38
N ALA A 161 -9.73 2.23 6.61
CA ALA A 161 -10.27 2.47 7.95
C ALA A 161 -10.97 1.21 8.51
N ASP A 162 -11.55 0.41 7.63
CA ASP A 162 -12.26 -0.81 8.01
C ASP A 162 -11.35 -2.04 8.02
N THR A 163 -11.71 -3.03 8.83
CA THR A 163 -10.95 -4.27 9.00
C THR A 163 -10.86 -5.08 7.71
N ILE A 164 -11.86 -5.00 6.82
CA ILE A 164 -11.92 -5.79 5.58
C ILE A 164 -10.87 -5.26 4.61
N SER A 165 -10.83 -3.95 4.36
CA SER A 165 -9.82 -3.30 3.50
C SER A 165 -8.41 -3.55 4.01
N ARG A 166 -8.16 -3.36 5.32
CA ARG A 166 -6.86 -3.62 5.96
C ARG A 166 -6.43 -5.07 5.77
N LYS A 167 -7.32 -6.02 6.04
CA LYS A 167 -7.05 -7.45 5.90
C LYS A 167 -6.81 -7.84 4.45
N ALA A 168 -7.58 -7.30 3.50
CA ALA A 168 -7.42 -7.58 2.08
C ALA A 168 -6.07 -7.09 1.56
N PHE A 169 -5.66 -5.88 1.95
CA PHE A 169 -4.35 -5.31 1.64
C PHE A 169 -3.23 -6.20 2.19
N HIS A 170 -3.29 -6.54 3.49
CA HIS A 170 -2.29 -7.35 4.16
C HIS A 170 -2.17 -8.76 3.55
N ILE A 171 -3.28 -9.47 3.36
CA ILE A 171 -3.29 -10.81 2.74
C ILE A 171 -2.65 -10.76 1.37
N THR A 172 -3.00 -9.77 0.54
CA THR A 172 -2.49 -9.68 -0.83
C THR A 172 -0.98 -9.44 -0.86
N MET A 173 -0.46 -8.61 0.04
CA MET A 173 0.98 -8.39 0.17
C MET A 173 1.73 -9.62 0.68
N LEU A 174 1.23 -10.31 1.70
CA LEU A 174 1.87 -11.53 2.21
C LEU A 174 1.90 -12.63 1.15
N ASP A 175 0.80 -12.77 0.40
CA ASP A 175 0.69 -13.72 -0.69
C ASP A 175 1.65 -13.39 -1.83
N TYR A 176 1.78 -12.11 -2.17
CA TYR A 176 2.76 -11.64 -3.14
C TYR A 176 4.21 -11.91 -2.67
N TYR A 177 4.56 -11.61 -1.42
CA TYR A 177 5.89 -11.92 -0.90
C TYR A 177 6.15 -13.43 -0.82
N GLY A 178 5.16 -14.23 -0.44
CA GLY A 178 5.24 -15.69 -0.42
C GLY A 178 5.43 -16.30 -1.82
N LEU A 179 4.91 -15.65 -2.86
CA LEU A 179 5.18 -16.03 -4.25
C LEU A 179 6.64 -15.83 -4.64
N LEU A 180 7.30 -14.79 -4.10
CA LEU A 180 8.66 -14.38 -4.47
C LEU A 180 9.75 -15.03 -3.61
N LYS A 181 9.50 -15.24 -2.31
CA LYS A 181 10.44 -15.90 -1.40
C LYS A 181 10.18 -17.41 -1.42
N SER A 182 11.22 -18.23 -1.60
CA SER A 182 11.17 -19.58 -1.02
C SER A 182 11.34 -19.42 0.48
N LEU A 183 10.24 -19.46 1.23
CA LEU A 183 10.31 -19.74 2.66
C LEU A 183 10.96 -21.11 2.88
#